data_AF-A0A4Q2XYZ6-F1
#
_entry.id   AF-A0A4Q2XYZ6-F1
#
_cell.length_a   1.000
_cell.length_b   1.000
_cell.length_c   1.000
_cell.angle_alpha   90.00
_cell.angle_beta   90.00
_cell.angle_gamma   90.00
#
_symmetry.space_group_name_H-M   'P 1'
#
loop_
_entity.id
_entity.type
_entity.pdbx_description
1 polymer ?
#
loop_
_entity_poly.entity_id
_entity_poly.type
_entity_poly.pdbx_seq_one_letter_code
_entity_poly.pdbx_strand_id
1 'polypeptide(L)'
;MKPLVFLTSFLLALPLAAHPDPRHTLEHLEEHLKESPDNPQLLAQKVELLMDTEHLDLARPVCDRLLEVAPGKREFLLLDAKVTLEERDTASALGKTRAITAANPDFAAGWKFLSRVEEE
;
A
#
# COMPACT_ATOMS: atom_id res chain seq x y z
N MET A 1 20.42 -53.74 22.61
CA MET A 1 19.90 -53.25 21.32
C MET A 1 18.66 -52.40 21.61
N LYS A 2 18.67 -51.12 21.21
CA LYS A 2 17.55 -50.16 21.28
C LYS A 2 16.34 -50.70 20.48
N PRO A 3 15.06 -50.41 20.83
CA PRO A 3 14.51 -49.04 20.70
C PRO A 3 13.36 -48.65 21.65
N LEU A 4 13.11 -47.35 21.83
CA LEU A 4 11.74 -46.83 21.93
C LEU A 4 11.73 -45.32 21.62
N VAL A 5 10.81 -44.95 20.75
CA VAL A 5 10.60 -43.60 20.19
C VAL A 5 9.48 -42.90 20.97
N PHE A 6 9.44 -41.57 20.83
CA PHE A 6 8.35 -40.62 21.11
C PHE A 6 8.32 -39.95 22.48
N LEU A 7 8.65 -38.66 22.51
CA LEU A 7 7.66 -37.56 22.50
C LEU A 7 8.44 -36.23 22.40
N THR A 8 8.56 -35.64 21.22
CA THR A 8 7.81 -34.43 20.81
C THR A 8 7.36 -33.56 21.98
N SER A 9 8.22 -32.62 22.40
CA SER A 9 7.77 -31.25 22.72
C SER A 9 8.97 -30.33 22.86
N PHE A 10 9.19 -29.47 21.86
CA PHE A 10 9.63 -28.11 22.15
C PHE A 10 9.11 -27.18 21.05
N LEU A 11 7.89 -26.71 21.29
CA LEU A 11 7.47 -25.33 21.13
C LEU A 11 8.05 -24.56 19.92
N LEU A 12 7.25 -24.50 18.85
CA LEU A 12 6.72 -23.24 18.32
C LEU A 12 7.67 -22.04 18.37
N ALA A 13 8.70 -22.04 17.53
CA ALA A 13 9.17 -20.80 16.92
C ALA A 13 8.27 -20.53 15.70
N LEU A 14 7.03 -20.07 15.95
CA LEU A 14 6.31 -19.34 14.90
C LEU A 14 7.25 -18.20 14.50
N PRO A 15 7.54 -18.00 13.21
CA PRO A 15 8.15 -16.76 12.79
C PRO A 15 7.12 -15.71 13.17
N LEU A 16 7.38 -14.99 14.26
CA LEU A 16 6.73 -13.72 14.52
C LEU A 16 6.90 -12.98 13.21
N ALA A 17 5.80 -12.69 12.53
CA ALA A 17 5.81 -11.86 11.34
C ALA A 17 6.48 -10.56 11.79
N ALA A 18 7.79 -10.48 11.57
CA ALA A 18 8.56 -9.28 11.75
C ALA A 18 8.05 -8.43 10.60
N HIS A 19 6.96 -7.70 10.84
CA HIS A 19 6.66 -6.52 10.07
C HIS A 19 7.97 -5.73 10.07
N PRO A 20 8.61 -5.57 8.90
CA PRO A 20 9.82 -4.76 8.81
C PRO A 20 9.55 -3.43 9.52
N ASP A 21 10.44 -2.98 10.41
CA ASP A 21 10.27 -1.69 11.10
C ASP A 21 10.00 -0.64 10.00
N PRO A 22 8.85 0.05 10.03
CA PRO A 22 8.48 0.99 8.98
C PRO A 22 9.56 2.06 8.76
N ARG A 23 10.34 2.42 9.79
CA ARG A 23 11.45 3.37 9.67
C ARG A 23 12.59 2.80 8.84
N HIS A 24 13.03 1.57 9.14
CA HIS A 24 14.06 0.90 8.34
C HIS A 24 13.61 0.67 6.90
N THR A 25 12.32 0.41 6.70
CA THR A 25 11.73 0.26 5.37
C THR A 25 11.75 1.59 4.62
N LEU A 26 11.41 2.69 5.28
CA LEU A 26 11.42 4.03 4.69
C LEU A 26 12.84 4.49 4.36
N GLU A 27 13.80 4.30 5.26
CA GLU A 27 15.22 4.62 5.04
C GLU A 27 15.77 3.90 3.79
N HIS A 28 15.55 2.59 3.69
CA HIS A 28 16.03 1.80 2.56
C HIS A 28 15.36 2.23 1.24
N LEU A 29 14.07 2.55 1.30
CA LEU A 29 13.32 3.06 0.15
C LEU A 29 13.84 4.43 -0.31
N GLU A 30 14.17 5.31 0.64
CA GLU A 30 14.74 6.63 0.35
C GLU A 30 16.15 6.55 -0.25
N GLU A 31 16.97 5.58 0.15
CA GLU A 31 18.25 5.30 -0.49
C GLU A 31 18.07 4.95 -1.97
N HIS A 32 17.14 4.06 -2.29
CA HIS A 32 16.87 3.68 -3.68
C HIS A 32 16.28 4.85 -4.50
N LEU A 33 15.44 5.68 -3.87
CA LEU A 33 14.91 6.89 -4.51
C LEU A 33 15.98 7.95 -4.76
N LYS A 34 17.11 7.98 -4.04
CA LYS A 34 18.23 8.88 -4.39
C LYS A 34 18.84 8.52 -5.76
N GLU A 35 18.90 7.24 -6.09
CA GLU A 35 19.43 6.76 -7.36
C GLU A 35 18.40 6.84 -8.48
N SER A 36 17.12 6.66 -8.15
CA SER A 36 16.01 6.70 -9.12
C SER A 36 14.80 7.48 -8.57
N PRO A 37 14.88 8.84 -8.54
CA PRO A 37 13.88 9.68 -7.87
C PRO A 37 12.47 9.57 -8.43
N ASP A 38 12.37 9.28 -9.73
CA ASP A 38 11.11 9.21 -10.47
C ASP A 38 10.67 7.77 -10.75
N ASN A 39 11.21 6.78 -10.01
CA ASN A 39 10.75 5.41 -10.14
C ASN A 39 9.32 5.28 -9.56
N PRO A 40 8.29 5.03 -10.38
CA PRO A 40 6.92 5.07 -9.91
C PRO A 40 6.59 3.93 -8.95
N GLN A 41 7.26 2.78 -9.03
CA GLN A 41 7.05 1.70 -8.07
C GLN A 41 7.59 2.07 -6.68
N LEU A 42 8.75 2.72 -6.61
CA LEU A 42 9.31 3.16 -5.33
C LEU A 42 8.50 4.30 -4.73
N LEU A 43 8.00 5.23 -5.56
CA LEU A 43 7.09 6.28 -5.11
C LEU A 43 5.78 5.69 -4.57
N ALA A 44 5.19 4.71 -5.26
CA ALA A 44 3.97 4.03 -4.78
C ALA A 44 4.19 3.31 -3.43
N GLN A 45 5.30 2.58 -3.29
CA GLN A 45 5.67 1.95 -2.00
C GLN A 45 5.83 2.99 -0.90
N LYS A 46 6.39 4.17 -1.21
CA LYS A 46 6.57 5.24 -0.22
C LYS A 46 5.23 5.80 0.23
N VAL A 47 4.29 6.02 -0.69
CA VAL A 47 2.92 6.43 -0.35
C VAL A 47 2.25 5.41 0.56
N GLU A 48 2.27 4.12 0.19
CA GLU A 48 1.67 3.05 1.00
C GLU A 48 2.26 2.99 2.41
N LEU A 49 3.59 3.06 2.53
CA LEU A 49 4.26 3.03 3.83
C LEU A 49 3.93 4.26 4.68
N LEU A 50 3.85 5.45 4.07
CA LEU A 50 3.47 6.68 4.77
C LEU A 50 2.01 6.65 5.23
N MET A 51 1.11 6.06 4.44
CA MET A 51 -0.27 5.83 4.86
C MET A 51 -0.35 4.83 6.03
N ASP A 52 0.36 3.71 5.94
CA ASP A 52 0.40 2.68 6.98
C ASP A 52 1.00 3.18 8.31
N THR A 53 1.78 4.28 8.25
CA THR A 53 2.38 4.95 9.41
C THR A 53 1.68 6.25 9.80
N GLU A 54 0.48 6.51 9.25
CA GLU A 54 -0.36 7.68 9.52
C GLU A 54 0.29 9.04 9.19
N HIS A 55 1.34 9.05 8.36
CA HIS A 55 2.03 10.24 7.86
C HIS A 55 1.42 10.77 6.56
N LEU A 56 0.11 11.08 6.61
CA LEU A 56 -0.65 11.48 5.42
C LEU A 56 -0.19 12.81 4.82
N ASP A 57 0.32 13.71 5.66
CA ASP A 57 0.92 14.98 5.26
C ASP A 57 2.12 14.79 4.32
N LEU A 58 2.87 13.71 4.52
CA LEU A 58 3.98 13.31 3.66
C LEU A 58 3.51 12.42 2.49
N ALA A 59 2.46 11.62 2.67
CA ALA A 59 1.96 10.71 1.64
C ALA A 59 1.41 11.45 0.41
N ARG A 60 0.62 12.51 0.63
CA ARG A 60 -0.02 13.31 -0.43
C ARG A 60 0.96 13.84 -1.49
N PRO A 61 2.02 14.59 -1.14
CA PRO A 61 2.94 15.12 -2.15
C PRO A 61 3.70 14.02 -2.90
N VAL A 62 3.99 12.88 -2.26
CA VAL A 62 4.63 11.73 -2.92
C VAL A 62 3.66 11.07 -3.90
N CYS A 63 2.37 10.99 -3.56
CA CYS A 63 1.33 10.48 -4.43
C CYS A 63 1.08 11.41 -5.63
N ASP A 64 1.15 12.73 -5.44
CA ASP A 64 1.10 13.69 -6.54
C ASP A 64 2.26 13.48 -7.51
N ARG A 65 3.49 13.36 -6.99
CA ARG A 65 4.66 13.06 -7.81
C ARG A 65 4.53 11.74 -8.57
N LEU A 66 3.99 10.70 -7.94
CA LEU A 66 3.72 9.41 -8.58
C LEU A 66 2.81 9.57 -9.81
N LEU A 67 1.74 10.35 -9.68
CA LEU A 67 0.80 10.60 -10.76
C LEU A 67 1.38 11.48 -11.88
N GLU A 68 2.32 12.38 -11.55
CA GLU A 68 3.06 13.16 -12.56
C GLU A 68 3.96 12.26 -13.43
N VAL A 69 4.70 11.33 -12.81
CA VAL A 69 5.68 10.50 -13.52
C VAL A 69 5.05 9.30 -14.23
N ALA A 70 3.90 8.83 -13.76
CA ALA A 70 3.18 7.69 -14.32
C ALA A 70 1.66 7.95 -14.39
N PRO A 71 1.22 8.91 -15.21
CA PRO A 71 -0.19 9.26 -15.33
C PRO A 71 -1.01 8.11 -15.92
N GLY A 72 -2.23 7.94 -15.41
CA GLY A 72 -3.23 7.04 -16.01
C GLY A 72 -3.10 5.57 -15.67
N LYS A 73 -2.09 5.16 -14.89
CA LYS A 73 -2.01 3.78 -14.40
C LYS A 73 -3.08 3.55 -13.34
N ARG A 74 -4.05 2.66 -13.62
CA ARG A 74 -5.22 2.40 -12.76
C ARG A 74 -4.86 2.02 -11.31
N GLU A 75 -3.74 1.33 -11.10
CA GLU A 75 -3.26 0.99 -9.75
C GLU A 75 -2.84 2.24 -8.97
N PHE A 76 -2.23 3.24 -9.62
CA PHE A 76 -1.82 4.49 -8.98
C PHE A 76 -2.97 5.47 -8.80
N LEU A 77 -3.92 5.48 -9.74
CA LEU A 77 -5.19 6.19 -9.55
C LEU A 77 -5.97 5.63 -8.35
N LEU A 78 -5.95 4.31 -8.16
CA LEU A 78 -6.56 3.70 -6.99
C LEU A 78 -5.81 4.05 -5.70
N LEU A 79 -4.48 4.10 -5.74
CA LEU A 79 -3.69 4.54 -4.60
C LEU A 79 -4.01 5.99 -4.20
N ASP A 80 -4.16 6.88 -5.18
CA ASP A 80 -4.61 8.26 -4.95
C ASP A 80 -6.01 8.33 -4.31
N ALA A 81 -6.97 7.52 -4.79
CA ALA A 81 -8.28 7.44 -4.18
C ALA A 81 -8.23 6.95 -2.72
N LYS A 82 -7.31 6.03 -2.40
CA LYS A 82 -7.08 5.58 -1.01
C LYS A 82 -6.48 6.68 -0.15
N VAL A 83 -5.47 7.42 -0.65
CA VAL A 83 -4.91 8.59 0.07
C VAL A 83 -6.02 9.57 0.40
N THR A 84 -6.87 9.91 -0.56
CA THR A 84 -8.00 10.82 -0.37
C THR A 84 -9.00 10.33 0.68
N LEU A 85 -9.22 9.01 0.77
CA LEU A 85 -10.07 8.45 1.83
C LEU A 85 -9.43 8.61 3.21
N GLU A 86 -8.14 8.30 3.35
CA GLU A 86 -7.41 8.48 4.62
C GLU A 86 -7.35 9.96 5.05
N GLU A 87 -7.32 10.89 4.09
CA GLU A 87 -7.48 12.34 4.32
C GLU A 87 -8.89 12.75 4.79
N ARG A 88 -9.81 11.77 4.96
CA ARG A 88 -11.23 11.94 5.34
C ARG A 88 -12.08 12.67 4.30
N ASP A 89 -11.63 12.74 3.05
CA ASP A 89 -12.44 13.24 1.94
C ASP A 89 -13.14 12.08 1.21
N THR A 90 -14.11 11.47 1.89
CA THR A 90 -14.90 10.35 1.37
C THR A 90 -15.61 10.71 0.07
N ALA A 91 -16.07 11.95 -0.09
CA ALA A 91 -16.78 12.40 -1.28
C ALA A 91 -15.87 12.38 -2.52
N SER A 92 -14.65 12.93 -2.41
CA SER A 92 -13.68 12.88 -3.50
C SER A 92 -13.15 11.47 -3.75
N ALA A 93 -12.90 10.67 -2.69
CA ALA A 93 -12.49 9.27 -2.82
C ALA A 93 -13.54 8.44 -3.59
N LEU A 94 -14.82 8.65 -3.29
CA LEU A 94 -15.94 7.99 -3.98
C LEU A 94 -16.00 8.39 -5.46
N GLY A 95 -15.87 9.70 -5.75
CA GLY A 95 -15.85 10.21 -7.12
C GLY A 95 -14.69 9.63 -7.94
N LYS A 96 -13.47 9.63 -7.39
CA LYS A 96 -12.28 9.05 -8.01
C LYS A 96 -12.47 7.55 -8.28
N THR A 97 -12.97 6.81 -7.28
CA THR A 97 -13.13 5.36 -7.42
C THR A 97 -14.18 4.98 -8.46
N ARG A 98 -15.30 5.71 -8.54
CA ARG A 98 -16.30 5.53 -9.61
C ARG A 98 -15.73 5.79 -11.00
N ALA A 99 -14.89 6.81 -11.15
CA ALA A 99 -14.21 7.08 -12.42
C ALA A 99 -13.27 5.93 -12.80
N ILE A 100 -12.53 5.38 -11.83
CA ILE A 100 -11.61 4.25 -12.05
C ILE A 100 -12.38 3.01 -12.52
N THR A 101 -13.47 2.63 -11.86
CA THR A 101 -14.25 1.42 -12.20
C THR A 101 -15.01 1.58 -13.52
N ALA A 102 -15.51 2.77 -13.83
CA ALA A 102 -16.15 3.06 -15.11
C ALA A 102 -15.16 2.95 -16.28
N ALA A 103 -13.93 3.43 -16.11
CA ALA A 103 -12.88 3.35 -17.12
C ALA A 103 -12.21 1.97 -17.20
N ASN A 104 -12.23 1.19 -16.12
CA ASN A 104 -11.59 -0.12 -16.02
C ASN A 104 -12.56 -1.18 -15.46
N PRO A 105 -13.57 -1.62 -16.24
CA PRO A 105 -14.58 -2.55 -15.73
C PRO A 105 -14.01 -3.90 -15.26
N ASP A 106 -12.84 -4.31 -15.77
CA ASP A 106 -12.12 -5.53 -15.41
C ASP A 106 -11.27 -5.38 -14.14
N PHE A 107 -11.13 -4.18 -13.59
CA PHE A 107 -10.25 -3.91 -12.47
C PHE A 107 -10.91 -4.24 -11.13
N ALA A 108 -10.83 -5.53 -10.76
CA ALA A 108 -11.44 -6.06 -9.54
C ALA A 108 -11.08 -5.28 -8.26
N ALA A 109 -9.84 -4.78 -8.15
CA ALA A 109 -9.41 -3.99 -6.99
C ALA A 109 -10.16 -2.65 -6.88
N GLY A 110 -10.48 -2.02 -8.02
CA GLY A 110 -11.29 -0.80 -8.05
C GLY A 110 -12.71 -1.04 -7.53
N TRP A 111 -13.35 -2.13 -7.97
CA TRP A 111 -14.69 -2.51 -7.49
C TRP A 111 -14.70 -2.87 -6.01
N LYS A 112 -13.70 -3.62 -5.54
CA LYS A 112 -13.55 -3.95 -4.12
C LYS A 112 -13.41 -2.68 -3.27
N PHE A 113 -12.62 -1.71 -3.74
CA PHE A 113 -12.45 -0.47 -3.01
C PHE A 113 -13.71 0.40 -3.07
N LEU A 114 -14.43 0.43 -4.20
CA LEU A 114 -15.70 1.16 -4.32
C LEU A 114 -16.72 0.68 -3.28
N SER A 115 -16.89 -0.64 -3.15
CA SER A 115 -17.79 -1.21 -2.13
C SER A 115 -17.43 -0.73 -0.72
N ARG A 116 -16.13 -0.71 -0.37
CA ARG A 116 -15.67 -0.21 0.93
C ARG A 116 -16.00 1.27 1.12
N VAL A 117 -15.71 2.11 0.13
CA VAL A 117 -15.93 3.56 0.24
C VAL A 117 -17.41 3.91 0.32
N GLU A 118 -18.30 3.12 -0.28
CA GLU A 118 -19.76 3.31 -0.19
C GLU A 118 -20.36 2.91 1.17
N GLU A 119 -19.61 2.18 2.00
CA GLU A 119 -20.01 1.73 3.34
C GLU A 119 -19.52 2.63 4.49
N GLU A 120 -18.60 3.57 4.21
CA GLU A 120 -18.10 4.59 5.16
C GLU A 120 -19.10 5.75 5.37
#